data_AF-A0A7Y8ERX9-F1
#
_entry.id   AF-A0A7Y8ERX9-F1
#
_cell.length_a   1.000
_cell.length_b   1.000
_cell.length_c   1.000
_cell.angle_alpha   90.00
_cell.angle_beta   90.00
_cell.angle_gamma   90.00
#
_symmetry.space_group_name_H-M   'P 1'
#
loop_
_entity.id
_entity.type
_entity.pdbx_description
1 polymer ?
#
loop_
_entity_poly.entity_id
_entity_poly.type
_entity_poly.pdbx_seq_one_letter_code
_entity_poly.pdbx_strand_id
1 'polypeptide(L)'
;MAINSVSWKALLVTAALTLPTLAFAAEPAMTKDGMLVDHKGMTLYTFDKDAGGKSVCKDQCATNWPPLKAESTDKSMGDWTVITRDDQSSQWAYKGKPVYTYKDDHKAGDKTGDGKGGAWHVIKP
;
A
#
# COMPACT_ATOMS: atom_id res chain seq x y z
N MET A 1 38.48 -67.10 20.56
CA MET A 1 37.10 -67.17 21.08
C MET A 1 36.93 -65.99 22.03
N ALA A 2 36.28 -64.91 21.58
CA ALA A 2 35.64 -63.85 22.38
C ALA A 2 35.10 -62.78 21.41
N ILE A 3 34.00 -62.15 21.79
CA ILE A 3 32.96 -61.56 20.93
C ILE A 3 32.90 -60.04 21.11
N ASN A 4 32.48 -59.35 20.04
CA ASN A 4 31.71 -58.08 19.98
C ASN A 4 32.33 -56.76 20.48
N SER A 5 32.20 -55.69 19.67
CA SER A 5 31.47 -54.45 20.00
C SER A 5 31.47 -53.47 18.81
N VAL A 6 30.30 -52.96 18.43
CA VAL A 6 30.07 -51.93 17.39
C VAL A 6 29.95 -50.56 18.06
N SER A 7 30.60 -49.51 17.54
CA SER A 7 30.24 -48.08 17.79
C SER A 7 31.26 -47.16 17.07
N TRP A 8 30.99 -46.00 16.47
CA TRP A 8 29.83 -45.15 16.20
C TRP A 8 30.24 -44.33 14.96
N LYS A 9 29.51 -44.40 13.84
CA LYS A 9 29.56 -43.34 12.81
C LYS A 9 28.42 -42.36 13.12
N ALA A 10 28.70 -41.34 13.92
CA ALA A 10 27.74 -40.25 14.12
C ALA A 10 27.94 -39.21 13.01
N LEU A 11 27.22 -39.38 11.91
CA LEU A 11 27.04 -38.35 10.90
C LEU A 11 26.00 -37.36 11.44
N LEU A 12 26.43 -36.18 11.89
CA LEU A 12 25.52 -35.10 12.28
C LEU A 12 24.87 -34.54 11.01
N VAL A 13 23.66 -34.99 10.71
CA VAL A 13 22.78 -34.32 9.72
C VAL A 13 22.08 -33.18 10.45
N THR A 14 22.64 -31.98 10.37
CA THR A 14 21.92 -30.74 10.70
C THR A 14 20.92 -30.48 9.59
N ALA A 15 19.68 -30.91 9.79
CA ALA A 15 18.56 -30.48 8.95
C ALA A 15 18.29 -28.99 9.23
N ALA A 16 18.84 -28.10 8.40
CA ALA A 16 18.47 -26.69 8.39
C ALA A 16 17.02 -26.57 7.91
N LEU A 17 16.09 -26.41 8.86
CA LEU A 17 14.69 -26.09 8.59
C LEU A 17 14.62 -24.68 7.98
N THR A 18 14.61 -24.59 6.66
CA THR A 18 14.27 -23.34 5.96
C THR A 18 12.79 -23.08 6.17
N LEU A 19 12.44 -22.22 7.14
CA LEU A 19 11.07 -21.73 7.27
C LEU A 19 10.74 -20.95 5.98
N PRO A 20 9.64 -21.24 5.29
CA PRO A 20 9.19 -20.42 4.17
C PRO A 20 8.87 -19.03 4.72
N THR A 21 9.61 -18.02 4.27
CA THR A 21 9.27 -16.64 4.56
C THR A 21 7.96 -16.31 3.84
N LEU A 22 6.89 -16.14 4.59
CA LEU A 22 5.65 -15.58 4.06
C LEU A 22 5.93 -14.12 3.72
N ALA A 23 6.19 -13.85 2.45
CA ALA A 23 6.22 -12.48 1.94
C ALA A 23 4.77 -11.96 1.92
N PHE A 24 4.39 -11.19 2.93
CA PHE A 24 3.18 -10.39 2.87
C PHE A 24 3.39 -9.28 1.84
N ALA A 25 2.44 -9.10 0.93
CA ALA A 25 2.42 -7.95 0.04
C ALA A 25 2.43 -6.68 0.90
N ALA A 26 3.31 -5.72 0.59
CA ALA A 26 3.34 -4.46 1.29
C ALA A 26 2.04 -3.69 1.02
N GLU A 27 1.44 -3.13 2.07
CA GLU A 27 0.31 -2.21 1.92
C GLU A 27 0.75 -0.99 1.09
N PRO A 28 -0.14 -0.40 0.26
CA PRO A 28 0.20 0.71 -0.62
C PRO A 28 0.47 2.04 0.11
N ALA A 29 0.26 2.07 1.43
CA ALA A 29 0.49 3.22 2.28
C ALA A 29 0.92 2.78 3.69
N MET A 30 1.42 3.74 4.45
CA MET A 30 1.80 3.58 5.86
C MET A 30 0.96 4.52 6.73
N THR A 31 0.80 4.19 8.01
CA THR A 31 0.22 5.14 8.97
C THR A 31 1.33 5.96 9.64
N LYS A 32 1.18 7.29 9.65
CA LYS A 32 2.08 8.21 10.33
C LYS A 32 1.29 9.36 10.96
N ASP A 33 1.53 9.64 12.23
CA ASP A 33 0.88 10.72 12.98
C ASP A 33 -0.67 10.71 12.87
N GLY A 34 -1.27 9.51 12.83
CA GLY A 34 -2.72 9.30 12.73
C GLY A 34 -3.31 9.51 11.32
N MET A 35 -2.48 9.57 10.28
CA MET A 35 -2.89 9.77 8.89
C MET A 35 -2.21 8.74 7.99
N LEU A 36 -2.81 8.43 6.83
CA LEU A 36 -2.16 7.61 5.82
C LEU A 36 -1.21 8.46 4.97
N VAL A 37 -0.04 7.90 4.70
CA VAL A 37 1.01 8.47 3.86
C VAL A 37 1.52 7.43 2.87
N ASP A 38 1.99 7.87 1.70
CA ASP A 38 2.69 6.96 0.77
C ASP A 38 4.06 6.52 1.35
N HIS A 39 4.77 5.64 0.63
CA HIS A 39 6.11 5.18 1.04
C HIS A 39 7.18 6.29 1.09
N LYS A 40 6.92 7.48 0.55
CA LYS A 40 7.77 8.67 0.66
C LYS A 40 7.36 9.59 1.82
N GLY A 41 6.28 9.25 2.53
CA GLY A 41 5.73 10.03 3.64
C GLY A 41 4.80 11.16 3.21
N MET A 42 4.37 11.21 1.94
CA MET A 42 3.43 12.21 1.44
C MET A 42 2.02 11.89 1.89
N THR A 43 1.29 12.88 2.37
CA THR A 43 -0.08 12.72 2.87
C THR A 43 -1.03 12.26 1.76
N LEU A 44 -1.91 11.32 2.11
CA LEU A 44 -2.91 10.78 1.21
C LEU A 44 -4.29 11.35 1.49
N TYR A 45 -5.05 11.56 0.43
CA TYR A 45 -6.34 12.24 0.45
C TYR A 45 -7.43 11.45 -0.27
N THR A 46 -8.68 11.73 0.10
CA THR A 46 -9.88 11.33 -0.64
C THR A 46 -10.66 12.56 -1.08
N PHE A 47 -11.49 12.37 -2.12
CA PHE A 47 -12.33 13.42 -2.69
C PHE A 47 -13.82 13.09 -2.50
N ASP A 48 -14.59 14.02 -1.96
CA ASP A 48 -16.01 13.79 -1.67
C ASP A 48 -16.88 13.59 -2.92
N LYS A 49 -16.45 14.11 -4.06
CA LYS A 49 -17.19 13.94 -5.32
C LYS A 49 -16.95 12.58 -5.97
N ASP A 50 -16.00 11.81 -5.47
CA ASP A 50 -15.80 10.42 -5.91
C ASP A 50 -16.82 9.50 -5.22
N ALA A 51 -17.41 8.60 -6.01
CA ALA A 51 -18.47 7.71 -5.56
C ALA A 51 -18.36 6.33 -6.20
N GLY A 52 -18.76 5.29 -5.47
CA GLY A 52 -18.80 3.91 -5.97
C GLY A 52 -17.44 3.38 -6.45
N GLY A 53 -16.34 3.81 -5.83
CA GLY A 53 -15.00 3.43 -6.27
C GLY A 53 -14.57 4.05 -7.61
N LYS A 54 -15.30 5.06 -8.10
CA LYS A 54 -14.95 5.77 -9.34
C LYS A 54 -14.45 7.18 -9.04
N SER A 55 -13.30 7.51 -9.63
CA SER A 55 -12.76 8.87 -9.61
C SER A 55 -13.48 9.74 -10.65
N VAL A 56 -13.99 10.89 -10.22
CA VAL A 56 -14.41 11.99 -11.12
C VAL A 56 -13.28 13.02 -11.34
N CYS A 57 -12.19 12.94 -10.57
CA CYS A 57 -11.03 13.82 -10.70
C CYS A 57 -10.20 13.45 -11.93
N LYS A 58 -10.28 14.26 -12.99
CA LYS A 58 -9.57 14.07 -14.27
C LYS A 58 -8.91 15.36 -14.76
N ASP A 59 -8.08 15.26 -15.79
CA ASP A 59 -7.40 16.39 -16.42
C ASP A 59 -6.66 17.26 -15.38
N GLN A 60 -6.93 18.57 -15.35
CA GLN A 60 -6.33 19.50 -14.41
C GLN A 60 -6.56 19.12 -12.94
N CYS A 61 -7.67 18.43 -12.62
CA CYS A 61 -7.88 17.90 -11.28
C CYS A 61 -6.79 16.88 -10.94
N ALA A 62 -6.54 15.90 -11.83
CA ALA A 62 -5.52 14.88 -11.63
C ALA A 62 -4.08 15.44 -11.71
N THR A 63 -3.87 16.59 -12.36
CA THR A 63 -2.59 17.32 -12.27
C THR A 63 -2.37 17.93 -10.88
N ASN A 64 -3.42 18.46 -10.26
CA ASN A 64 -3.33 19.06 -8.92
C ASN A 64 -3.42 18.01 -7.80
N TRP A 65 -4.11 16.91 -8.07
CA TRP A 65 -4.35 15.80 -7.15
C TRP A 65 -3.93 14.50 -7.85
N PRO A 66 -2.62 14.21 -7.93
CA PRO A 66 -2.15 13.02 -8.61
C PRO A 66 -2.72 11.74 -7.96
N PRO A 67 -3.28 10.82 -8.76
CA PRO A 67 -3.73 9.53 -8.26
C PRO A 67 -2.60 8.75 -7.59
N LEU A 68 -2.88 8.09 -6.47
CA LEU A 68 -2.00 7.07 -5.93
C LEU A 68 -2.05 5.85 -6.85
N LYS A 69 -1.05 5.73 -7.72
CA LYS A 69 -0.99 4.69 -8.76
C LYS A 69 -0.94 3.29 -8.13
N ALA A 70 -1.73 2.38 -8.68
CA ALA A 70 -1.58 0.94 -8.46
C ALA A 70 -0.91 0.32 -9.70
N GLU A 71 -0.09 -0.70 -9.50
CA GLU A 71 0.48 -1.48 -10.59
C GLU A 71 -0.50 -2.56 -11.06
N SER A 72 -0.33 -3.05 -12.29
CA SER A 72 -1.23 -4.05 -12.88
C SER A 72 -1.23 -5.40 -12.15
N THR A 73 -0.15 -5.68 -11.41
CA THR A 73 -0.01 -6.89 -10.59
C THR A 73 -0.59 -6.74 -9.19
N ASP A 74 -0.95 -5.52 -8.79
CA ASP A 74 -1.48 -5.25 -7.46
C ASP A 74 -2.87 -5.85 -7.31
N LYS A 75 -3.15 -6.34 -6.10
CA LYS A 75 -4.42 -6.96 -5.74
C LYS A 75 -4.99 -6.27 -4.52
N SER A 76 -6.31 -6.23 -4.44
CA SER A 76 -7.01 -5.75 -3.24
C SER A 76 -6.54 -6.49 -1.98
N MET A 77 -6.37 -5.75 -0.89
CA MET A 77 -5.88 -6.26 0.38
C MET A 77 -6.46 -5.43 1.55
N GLY A 78 -7.13 -6.10 2.50
CA GLY A 78 -7.81 -5.40 3.59
C GLY A 78 -8.80 -4.36 3.07
N ASP A 79 -8.65 -3.12 3.53
CA ASP A 79 -9.46 -1.97 3.09
C ASP A 79 -9.02 -1.37 1.74
N TRP A 80 -7.91 -1.86 1.17
CA TRP A 80 -7.37 -1.40 -0.11
C TRP A 80 -7.96 -2.18 -1.28
N THR A 81 -8.35 -1.44 -2.31
CA THR A 81 -8.84 -1.99 -3.57
C THR A 81 -8.16 -1.31 -4.75
N VAL A 82 -8.05 -2.00 -5.87
CA VAL A 82 -7.56 -1.42 -7.12
C VAL A 82 -8.77 -1.08 -7.99
N ILE A 83 -8.80 0.16 -8.50
CA ILE A 83 -9.83 0.65 -9.41
C ILE A 83 -9.21 0.97 -10.76
N THR A 84 -9.98 0.78 -11.83
CA THR A 84 -9.62 1.25 -13.17
C THR A 84 -10.28 2.60 -13.41
N ARG A 85 -9.47 3.59 -13.76
CA ARG A 85 -9.93 4.94 -14.10
C ARG A 85 -10.44 5.01 -15.53
N ASP A 86 -11.13 6.09 -15.87
CA ASP A 86 -11.64 6.32 -17.23
C ASP A 86 -10.51 6.44 -18.28
N ASP A 87 -9.30 6.84 -17.85
CA ASP A 87 -8.08 6.89 -18.67
C ASP A 87 -7.35 5.54 -18.77
N GLN A 88 -7.97 4.45 -18.30
CA GLN A 88 -7.45 3.08 -18.23
C GLN A 88 -6.28 2.86 -17.27
N SER A 89 -5.83 3.88 -16.55
CA SER A 89 -4.81 3.70 -15.50
C SER A 89 -5.41 3.09 -14.22
N SER A 90 -4.56 2.39 -13.47
CA SER A 90 -4.92 1.78 -12.19
C SER A 90 -4.60 2.72 -11.03
N GLN A 91 -5.53 2.82 -10.08
CA GLN A 91 -5.40 3.66 -8.90
C GLN A 91 -5.80 2.86 -7.65
N TRP A 92 -5.13 3.14 -6.54
CA TRP A 92 -5.52 2.63 -5.23
C TRP A 92 -6.75 3.37 -4.68
N ALA A 93 -7.68 2.61 -4.13
CA ALA A 93 -8.79 3.12 -3.34
C ALA A 93 -8.73 2.55 -1.92
N TYR A 94 -9.01 3.38 -0.93
CA TYR A 94 -9.07 3.01 0.48
C TYR A 94 -10.50 3.13 0.99
N LYS A 95 -11.03 2.06 1.60
CA LYS A 95 -12.43 1.97 2.05
C LYS A 95 -13.42 2.41 0.95
N GLY A 96 -13.11 2.03 -0.30
CA GLY A 96 -13.94 2.31 -1.49
C GLY A 96 -13.83 3.73 -2.06
N LYS A 97 -12.93 4.58 -1.55
CA LYS A 97 -12.67 5.92 -2.08
C LYS A 97 -11.33 6.00 -2.81
N PRO A 98 -11.26 6.53 -4.04
CA PRO A 98 -10.00 6.75 -4.75
C PRO A 98 -9.03 7.62 -3.94
N VAL A 99 -7.75 7.25 -3.95
CA VAL A 99 -6.70 7.89 -3.13
C VAL A 99 -5.77 8.75 -3.97
N TYR A 100 -5.40 9.91 -3.45
CA TYR A 100 -4.57 10.89 -4.14
C TYR A 100 -3.45 11.44 -3.25
N THR A 101 -2.40 11.95 -3.87
CA THR A 101 -1.49 12.93 -3.26
C THR A 101 -1.90 14.34 -3.67
N TYR A 102 -1.25 15.36 -3.10
CA TYR A 102 -1.49 16.76 -3.46
C TYR A 102 -0.21 17.43 -3.98
N LYS A 103 -0.31 18.16 -5.10
CA LYS A 103 0.88 18.71 -5.79
C LYS A 103 1.66 19.75 -5.00
N ASP A 104 1.01 20.47 -4.07
CA ASP A 104 1.64 21.54 -3.29
C ASP A 104 2.13 21.02 -1.92
N ASP A 105 1.94 19.73 -1.63
CA ASP A 105 2.66 19.07 -0.54
C ASP A 105 4.06 18.72 -1.05
N HIS A 106 5.09 19.29 -0.43
CA HIS A 106 6.48 19.22 -0.92
C HIS A 106 7.39 18.37 -0.03
N LYS A 107 6.96 18.06 1.19
CA LYS A 107 7.68 17.21 2.12
C LYS A 107 6.73 16.32 2.92
N ALA A 108 7.29 15.27 3.48
CA ALA A 108 6.54 14.36 4.33
C ALA A 108 5.83 15.08 5.48
N GLY A 109 4.57 14.75 5.69
CA GLY A 109 3.71 15.36 6.71
C GLY A 109 3.07 16.70 6.33
N ASP A 110 3.41 17.28 5.17
CA ASP A 110 2.60 18.38 4.63
C ASP A 110 1.17 17.88 4.39
N LYS A 111 0.19 18.70 4.79
CA LYS A 111 -1.24 18.38 4.65
C LYS A 111 -2.04 19.57 4.09
N THR A 112 -1.42 20.31 3.18
CA THR A 112 -1.94 21.61 2.69
C THR A 112 -3.16 21.47 1.78
N GLY A 113 -3.46 20.24 1.35
CA GLY A 113 -4.66 19.89 0.61
C GLY A 113 -5.92 19.75 1.48
N ASP A 114 -5.77 19.56 2.80
CA ASP A 114 -6.91 19.27 3.67
C ASP A 114 -7.93 20.41 3.64
N GLY A 115 -9.21 20.06 3.46
CA GLY A 115 -10.32 21.01 3.37
C GLY A 115 -10.35 21.84 2.08
N LYS A 116 -9.45 21.63 1.11
CA LYS A 116 -9.49 22.39 -0.15
C LYS A 116 -10.82 22.21 -0.86
N GLY A 117 -11.41 23.32 -1.29
CA GLY A 117 -12.73 23.34 -1.94
C GLY A 117 -13.85 22.71 -1.11
N GLY A 118 -13.64 22.50 0.20
CA GLY A 118 -14.59 21.84 1.11
C GLY A 118 -14.84 20.36 0.81
N ALA A 119 -13.99 19.71 0.02
CA ALA A 119 -14.25 18.37 -0.51
C ALA A 119 -13.06 17.40 -0.47
N TRP A 120 -11.86 17.89 -0.12
CA TRP A 120 -10.65 17.10 -0.02
C TRP A 120 -10.29 16.84 1.44
N HIS A 121 -10.04 15.59 1.80
CA HIS A 121 -9.82 15.20 3.18
C HIS A 121 -8.64 14.27 3.32
N VAL A 122 -7.79 14.52 4.30
CA VAL A 122 -6.72 13.59 4.69
C VAL A 122 -7.33 12.27 5.14
N ILE A 123 -6.74 11.16 4.68
CA ILE A 123 -7.18 9.83 5.08
C ILE A 123 -6.64 9.51 6.48
N LYS A 124 -7.55 9.11 7.37
CA LYS A 124 -7.25 8.62 8.72
C LYS A 124 -7.63 7.12 8.76
N PRO A 125 -6.74 6.22 9.21
CA PRO A 125 -7.01 4.78 9.31
C PRO A 125 -8.26 4.45 10.13
#